data_AF-A0A1M3IBP6-F1
#
_entry.id   AF-A0A1M3IBP6-F1
#
_cell.length_a   1.000
_cell.length_b   1.000
_cell.length_c   1.000
_cell.angle_alpha   90.00
_cell.angle_beta   90.00
_cell.angle_gamma   90.00
#
_symmetry.space_group_name_H-M   'P 1'
#
loop_
_entity.id
_entity.type
_entity.pdbx_description
1 polymer ?
#
loop_
_entity_poly.entity_id
_entity_poly.type
_entity_poly.pdbx_seq_one_letter_code
_entity_poly.pdbx_strand_id
1 'polypeptide(L)'
;MGSVLTASGDGTVINSVTIKATGNTQQGMVRLFIDNGVNKFLLVEVMIPASVQTSVEPAFGIELTGPIKLTANYVLYASTEQSDSFVVTATGVIWENCTC
;
A
#
# COMPACT_ATOMS: atom_id res chain seq x y z
N MET A 1 3.46 9.59 6.72
CA MET A 1 2.74 9.08 5.54
C MET A 1 3.56 9.32 4.29
N GLY A 2 3.71 8.31 3.43
CA GLY A 2 4.37 8.42 2.13
C GLY A 2 3.39 8.18 0.99
N SER A 3 3.58 8.87 -0.14
CA SER A 3 2.84 8.60 -1.38
C SER A 3 3.36 7.31 -2.02
N VAL A 4 2.45 6.40 -2.39
CA VAL A 4 2.77 5.13 -3.03
C VAL A 4 2.59 5.22 -4.54
N LEU A 5 1.42 5.71 -4.97
CA LEU A 5 1.06 5.80 -6.38
C LEU A 5 0.12 6.99 -6.59
N THR A 6 0.40 7.79 -7.61
CA THR A 6 -0.52 8.83 -8.10
C THR A 6 -1.24 8.29 -9.32
N ALA A 7 -2.56 8.37 -9.34
CA ALA A 7 -3.35 7.90 -10.46
C ALA A 7 -3.06 8.71 -11.73
N SER A 8 -3.13 8.04 -12.88
CA SER A 8 -3.05 8.68 -14.20
C SER A 8 -4.22 9.67 -14.42
N GLY A 9 -4.13 10.49 -15.46
CA GLY A 9 -5.17 11.45 -15.86
C GLY A 9 -6.53 10.81 -16.12
N ASP A 10 -6.54 9.55 -16.56
CA ASP A 10 -7.76 8.77 -16.80
C ASP A 10 -8.09 7.80 -15.66
N GLY A 11 -7.36 7.87 -14.53
CA GLY A 11 -7.49 6.93 -13.42
C GLY A 11 -6.59 5.69 -13.55
N THR A 12 -6.53 4.91 -12.47
CA THR A 12 -5.68 3.71 -12.38
C THR A 12 -6.43 2.61 -11.63
N VAL A 13 -6.37 1.39 -12.14
CA VAL A 13 -6.79 0.19 -11.40
C VAL A 13 -5.53 -0.42 -10.81
N ILE A 14 -5.44 -0.44 -9.49
CA ILE A 14 -4.39 -1.19 -8.79
C ILE A 14 -4.85 -2.63 -8.67
N ASN A 15 -4.02 -3.56 -9.12
CA ASN A 15 -4.27 -5.00 -9.07
C ASN A 15 -3.77 -5.59 -7.74
N SER A 16 -2.61 -5.12 -7.28
CA SER A 16 -2.06 -5.52 -6.00
C SER A 16 -1.24 -4.43 -5.33
N VAL A 17 -1.20 -4.50 -3.99
CA VAL A 17 -0.32 -3.69 -3.14
C VAL A 17 0.53 -4.65 -2.31
N THR A 18 1.83 -4.59 -2.50
CA THR A 18 2.79 -5.35 -1.70
C THR A 18 3.34 -4.48 -0.58
N ILE A 19 3.27 -4.97 0.65
CA ILE A 19 3.85 -4.35 1.84
C ILE A 19 4.93 -5.28 2.35
N LYS A 20 6.18 -4.80 2.42
CA LYS A 20 7.32 -5.58 2.90
C LYS A 20 8.10 -4.81 3.95
N ALA A 21 8.33 -5.43 5.10
CA ALA A 21 9.19 -4.87 6.13
C ALA A 21 10.66 -4.89 5.68
N THR A 22 11.43 -3.87 6.07
CA THR A 22 12.88 -3.82 5.79
C THR A 22 13.72 -4.41 6.92
N GLY A 23 13.09 -4.88 7.99
CA GLY A 23 13.73 -5.37 9.20
C GLY A 23 12.74 -6.08 10.11
N ASN A 24 13.05 -6.10 11.40
CA ASN A 24 12.13 -6.57 12.44
C ASN A 24 10.87 -5.70 12.48
N THR A 25 9.75 -6.32 12.81
CA THR A 25 8.47 -5.64 13.00
C THR A 25 8.01 -5.78 14.44
N GLN A 26 7.37 -4.73 14.92
CA GLN A 26 6.58 -4.74 16.14
C GLN A 26 5.12 -4.92 15.78
N GLN A 27 4.32 -5.35 16.77
CA GLN A 27 2.88 -5.46 16.57
C GLN A 27 2.29 -4.07 16.33
N GLY A 28 1.57 -3.91 15.22
CA GLY A 28 0.96 -2.64 14.84
C GLY A 28 0.19 -2.76 13.53
N MET A 29 -0.03 -1.63 12.87
CA MET A 29 -0.78 -1.58 11.62
C MET A 29 -0.08 -0.76 10.53
N VAL A 30 -0.22 -1.22 9.28
CA VAL A 30 0.01 -0.42 8.07
C VAL A 30 -1.35 -0.03 7.51
N ARG A 31 -1.55 1.26 7.27
CA ARG A 31 -2.82 1.82 6.79
C ARG A 31 -2.63 2.40 5.40
N LEU A 32 -3.53 2.04 4.50
CA LEU A 32 -3.60 2.61 3.16
C LEU A 32 -4.72 3.64 3.10
N PHE A 33 -4.43 4.79 2.48
CA PHE A 33 -5.35 5.90 2.34
C PHE A 33 -5.47 6.32 0.89
N ILE A 34 -6.66 6.79 0.52
CA ILE A 34 -6.91 7.46 -0.76
C ILE A 34 -7.06 8.95 -0.49
N ASP A 35 -6.23 9.76 -1.13
CA ASP A 35 -6.33 11.21 -1.13
C ASP A 35 -7.02 11.68 -2.42
N ASN A 36 -8.12 12.42 -2.28
CA ASN A 36 -8.83 13.02 -3.41
C ASN A 36 -8.38 14.46 -3.71
N GLY A 37 -7.29 14.92 -3.10
CA GLY A 37 -6.78 16.29 -3.18
C GLY A 37 -7.38 17.25 -2.15
N VAL A 38 -8.41 16.82 -1.41
CA VAL A 38 -9.08 17.62 -0.36
C VAL A 38 -9.04 16.89 0.98
N ASN A 39 -9.42 15.62 0.98
CA ASN A 39 -9.53 14.76 2.15
C ASN A 39 -8.82 13.43 1.90
N LYS A 40 -8.31 12.84 2.98
CA LYS A 40 -7.70 11.50 2.98
C LYS A 40 -8.66 10.52 3.62
N PHE A 41 -9.06 9.50 2.86
CA PHE A 41 -9.97 8.45 3.30
C PHE A 41 -9.20 7.17 3.60
N LEU A 42 -9.51 6.52 4.72
CA LEU A 42 -8.95 5.22 5.04
C LEU A 42 -9.54 4.17 4.10
N LEU A 43 -8.67 3.44 3.39
CA LEU A 43 -9.08 2.37 2.48
C LEU A 43 -9.04 1.01 3.16
N VAL A 44 -7.90 0.67 3.75
CA VAL A 44 -7.69 -0.62 4.41
C VAL A 44 -6.60 -0.51 5.46
N GLU A 45 -6.77 -1.29 6.52
CA GLU A 45 -5.78 -1.48 7.57
C GLU A 45 -5.27 -2.92 7.52
N VAL A 46 -3.96 -3.07 7.55
CA VAL A 46 -3.29 -4.36 7.57
C VAL A 46 -2.63 -4.52 8.93
N MET A 47 -3.04 -5.54 9.68
CA MET A 47 -2.37 -5.90 10.92
C MET A 47 -1.00 -6.49 10.62
N ILE A 48 0.02 -5.96 11.28
CA ILE A 48 1.40 -6.44 11.20
C ILE A 48 1.71 -7.18 12.51
N PRO A 49 2.03 -8.48 12.45
CA PRO A 49 2.50 -9.21 13.62
C PRO A 49 3.93 -8.79 13.98
N ALA A 50 4.28 -8.91 15.26
CA ALA A 50 5.67 -8.79 15.67
C ALA A 50 6.47 -9.97 15.08
N SER A 51 7.56 -9.66 14.37
CA SER A 51 8.43 -10.66 13.74
C SER A 51 9.88 -10.21 13.79
N VAL A 52 10.79 -11.17 14.00
CA VAL A 52 12.24 -10.93 14.02
C VAL A 52 12.83 -11.54 12.75
N GLN A 53 13.38 -10.68 11.90
CA GLN A 53 14.11 -11.11 10.72
C GLN A 53 15.43 -11.75 11.14
N THR A 54 15.75 -12.91 10.57
CA THR A 54 17.05 -13.56 10.76
C THR A 54 17.67 -13.90 9.41
N SER A 55 18.81 -14.60 9.39
CA SER A 55 19.40 -15.08 8.13
C SER A 55 18.58 -16.21 7.46
N VAL A 56 17.64 -16.81 8.21
CA VAL A 56 16.80 -17.92 7.74
C VAL A 56 15.33 -17.51 7.65
N GLU A 57 14.86 -16.73 8.63
CA GLU A 57 13.50 -16.20 8.65
C GLU A 57 13.42 -14.88 7.88
N PRO A 58 12.65 -14.80 6.78
CA PRO A 58 12.53 -13.60 5.98
C PRO A 58 11.78 -12.49 6.74
N ALA A 59 12.00 -11.24 6.31
CA ALA A 59 11.20 -10.12 6.80
C ALA A 59 9.72 -10.30 6.43
N PHE A 60 8.82 -9.78 7.27
CA PHE A 60 7.39 -9.82 7.03
C PHE A 60 7.04 -9.23 5.67
N GLY A 61 6.20 -9.93 4.92
CA GLY A 61 5.71 -9.49 3.61
C GLY A 61 4.29 -9.98 3.39
N ILE A 62 3.45 -9.09 2.86
CA ILE A 62 2.07 -9.41 2.49
C ILE A 62 1.72 -8.72 1.18
N GLU A 63 0.97 -9.42 0.35
CA GLU A 63 0.40 -8.88 -0.87
C GLU A 63 -1.13 -8.80 -0.70
N LEU A 64 -1.64 -7.58 -0.84
CA LEU A 64 -3.07 -7.32 -0.93
C LEU A 64 -3.46 -7.37 -2.40
N THR A 65 -4.12 -8.44 -2.81
CA THR A 65 -4.69 -8.57 -4.16
C THR A 65 -6.13 -8.10 -4.17
N GLY A 66 -6.46 -7.22 -5.12
CA GLY A 66 -7.82 -6.76 -5.31
C GLY A 66 -7.86 -5.49 -6.15
N PRO A 67 -8.83 -5.36 -7.09
CA PRO A 67 -8.92 -4.18 -7.94
C PRO A 67 -9.34 -2.97 -7.10
N ILE A 68 -8.38 -2.08 -6.81
CA ILE A 68 -8.65 -0.77 -6.21
C ILE A 68 -8.70 0.24 -7.34
N LYS A 69 -9.89 0.81 -7.58
CA LYS A 69 -10.07 1.86 -8.59
C LYS A 69 -9.72 3.22 -7.99
N LEU A 70 -8.66 3.84 -8.49
CA LEU A 70 -8.31 5.22 -8.20
C LEU A 70 -8.79 6.11 -9.35
N THR A 71 -9.62 7.09 -9.01
CA THR A 71 -10.02 8.15 -9.93
C THR A 71 -8.83 9.02 -10.32
N ALA A 72 -8.93 9.71 -11.45
CA ALA A 72 -7.96 10.69 -11.91
C ALA A 72 -7.51 11.64 -10.78
N ASN A 73 -6.20 11.90 -10.70
CA ASN A 73 -5.55 12.76 -9.71
C ASN A 73 -5.64 12.29 -8.24
N TYR A 74 -6.20 11.10 -7.97
CA TYR A 74 -6.19 10.57 -6.62
C TYR A 74 -4.83 9.94 -6.33
N VAL A 75 -4.43 9.98 -5.05
CA VAL A 75 -3.13 9.45 -4.62
C VAL A 75 -3.34 8.38 -3.56
N LEU A 76 -2.72 7.21 -3.76
CA LEU A 76 -2.60 6.20 -2.73
C LEU A 76 -1.48 6.58 -1.77
N TYR A 77 -1.79 6.67 -0.49
CA TYR A 77 -0.83 6.91 0.58
C TYR A 77 -0.74 5.70 1.50
N ALA A 78 0.42 5.54 2.13
CA ALA A 78 0.63 4.58 3.20
C ALA A 78 1.10 5.29 4.49
N SER A 79 0.65 4.76 5.63
CA SER A 79 1.16 5.12 6.96
C SER A 79 1.42 3.87 7.78
N THR A 80 2.39 3.96 8.67
CA THR A 80 2.61 2.98 9.73
C THR A 80 2.06 3.53 11.05
N GLU A 81 1.62 2.64 11.93
CA GLU A 81 1.32 2.98 13.32
C GLU A 81 2.58 3.11 14.17
N GLN A 82 3.51 2.18 13.96
CA GLN A 82 4.79 2.13 14.64
C GLN A 82 5.89 2.77 13.78
N SER A 83 7.04 3.05 14.39
CA SER A 83 8.22 3.60 13.73
C SER A 83 9.01 2.57 12.89
N ASP A 84 8.43 1.39 12.64
CA ASP A 84 9.03 0.37 11.78
C ASP A 84 9.03 0.81 10.30
N SER A 85 10.00 0.32 9.54
CA SER A 85 10.19 0.71 8.13
C SER A 85 9.64 -0.35 7.17
N PHE A 86 8.83 0.10 6.22
CA PHE A 86 8.22 -0.74 5.20
C PHE A 86 8.42 -0.15 3.80
N VAL A 87 8.64 -1.03 2.84
CA VAL A 87 8.51 -0.74 1.42
C VAL A 87 7.10 -1.11 0.99
N VAL A 88 6.37 -0.13 0.48
CA VAL A 88 5.02 -0.32 -0.05
C VAL A 88 5.06 -0.06 -1.55
N THR A 89 4.70 -1.07 -2.34
CA THR A 89 4.68 -1.00 -3.80
C THR A 89 3.28 -1.32 -4.29
N ALA A 90 2.74 -0.50 -5.19
CA ALA A 90 1.46 -0.77 -5.84
C ALA A 90 1.70 -1.10 -7.31
N THR A 91 1.07 -2.17 -7.80
CA THR A 91 1.09 -2.58 -9.19
C THR A 91 -0.31 -2.41 -9.77
N GLY A 92 -0.41 -1.68 -10.88
CA GLY A 92 -1.68 -1.37 -11.51
C GLY A 92 -1.55 -0.98 -12.97
N VAL A 93 -2.70 -0.87 -13.62
CA VAL A 93 -2.83 -0.44 -15.02
C VAL A 93 -3.71 0.81 -15.10
N ILE A 94 -3.44 1.64 -16.10
CA ILE A 94 -4.30 2.79 -16.43
C ILE A 94 -5.67 2.25 -16.87
N TRP A 95 -6.76 2.97 -16.58
CA TRP A 95 -8.12 2.52 -16.93
C TRP A 95 -8.27 2.19 -18.43
N GLU A 96 -7.68 2.99 -19.32
CA GLU A 96 -7.72 2.75 -20.77
C GLU A 96 -7.09 1.40 -21.19
N ASN A 97 -6.10 0.92 -20.42
CA ASN A 97 -5.40 -0.34 -20.68
C ASN A 97 -5.91 -1.47 -19.79
N CYS A 98 -6.95 -1.22 -18.99
CA CYS A 98 -7.55 -2.23 -18.14
C CYS A 98 -8.53 -3.05 -18.98
N THR A 99 -8.23 -4.34 -19.20
CA THR A 99 -9.15 -5.29 -19.84
C THR A 99 -10.23 -5.79 -18.87
N CYS A 100 -10.67 -4.93 -17.94
CA CYS A 100 -11.65 -5.25 -16.90
C CYS A 100 -13.08 -5.26 -17.42
#